data_AF-A0A2S7X2R9-F1
#
_entry.id   AF-A0A2S7X2R9-F1
#
_cell.length_a   1.000
_cell.length_b   1.000
_cell.length_c   1.000
_cell.angle_alpha   90.00
_cell.angle_beta   90.00
_cell.angle_gamma   90.00
#
_symmetry.space_group_name_H-M   'P 1'
#
loop_
_entity.id
_entity.type
_entity.pdbx_description
1 polymer ?
#
loop_
_entity_poly.entity_id
_entity_poly.type
_entity_poly.pdbx_seq_one_letter_code
_entity_poly.pdbx_strand_id
1 'polypeptide(L)'
;MKYYLICDESGRLGYTDKTENQQGEFSVVAGAIIHHELFSIFGDHLCEILKKYTKSMKSIDKFHITDLKTEVEQHKLRQDIFDLLVKFNIPLVYGALYLKPFTSAYETQRKFIEESFKKQNQRGITIDKNMQKFKKLLQAECFSTMYTKSICELIQFHNHPVELSVITDEVDNRTLCLYQDKIDERHLSKENEPLKGKRYHQATKEIERFSITVNTNDQDPRNELLRLSSGKISKSEGVSSIVADVIANSVNHYLSIFVRESKFGPLNSRKAIENHPLSECFIAQSTTAIDKIYAYEAV
;
A
#
# COMPACT_ATOMS: atom_id res chain seq x y z
N MET A 1 -11.56 15.74 -10.09
CA MET A 1 -10.26 15.91 -10.80
C MET A 1 -9.53 14.58 -10.78
N LYS A 2 -8.79 14.21 -11.84
CA LYS A 2 -8.34 12.82 -12.05
C LYS A 2 -6.82 12.67 -12.05
N TYR A 3 -6.34 11.67 -11.33
CA TYR A 3 -4.94 11.27 -11.23
C TYR A 3 -4.76 9.78 -11.49
N TYR A 4 -3.55 9.43 -11.92
CA TYR A 4 -3.09 8.05 -11.99
C TYR A 4 -2.03 7.82 -10.90
N LEU A 5 -2.13 6.71 -10.19
CA LEU A 5 -1.08 6.22 -9.30
C LEU A 5 -0.52 4.93 -9.90
N ILE A 6 0.65 5.01 -10.52
CA ILE A 6 1.36 3.83 -11.02
C ILE A 6 2.21 3.27 -9.88
N CYS A 7 2.03 2.01 -9.50
CA CYS A 7 2.69 1.44 -8.33
C CYS A 7 3.11 -0.02 -8.51
N ASP A 8 4.11 -0.43 -7.73
CA ASP A 8 4.59 -1.80 -7.67
C ASP A 8 5.07 -2.12 -6.25
N GLU A 9 5.25 -3.41 -5.99
CA GLU A 9 5.68 -3.97 -4.71
C GLU A 9 7.14 -4.45 -4.76
N SER A 10 7.85 -4.29 -3.65
CA SER A 10 9.19 -4.84 -3.49
C SER A 10 9.44 -5.29 -2.04
N GLY A 11 10.55 -5.98 -1.84
CA GLY A 11 10.91 -6.58 -0.56
C GLY A 11 10.13 -7.87 -0.23
N ARG A 12 9.77 -8.05 1.04
CA ARG A 12 9.18 -9.30 1.55
C ARG A 12 7.68 -9.36 1.25
N LEU A 13 7.25 -10.30 0.40
CA LEU A 13 5.83 -10.50 0.06
C LEU A 13 5.20 -11.69 0.80
N GLY A 14 3.91 -11.55 1.13
CA GLY A 14 3.07 -12.65 1.58
C GLY A 14 2.26 -12.38 2.84
N TYR A 15 1.69 -13.47 3.37
CA TYR A 15 0.79 -13.47 4.50
C TYR A 15 1.54 -13.49 5.84
N THR A 16 0.83 -13.10 6.90
CA THR A 16 1.31 -13.09 8.30
C THR A 16 1.68 -14.46 8.89
N ASP A 17 1.50 -15.56 8.17
CA ASP A 17 1.90 -16.91 8.61
C ASP A 17 3.37 -17.22 8.34
N LYS A 18 4.09 -16.33 7.64
CA LYS A 18 5.51 -16.46 7.40
C LYS A 18 6.32 -15.82 8.52
N THR A 19 7.33 -16.54 8.99
CA THR A 19 8.37 -15.98 9.84
C THR A 19 9.36 -15.17 9.00
N GLU A 20 10.00 -14.23 9.66
CA GLU A 20 11.13 -13.48 9.16
C GLU A 20 12.34 -14.41 8.99
N ASN A 21 13.04 -14.37 7.83
CA ASN A 21 14.28 -15.12 7.66
C ASN A 21 15.50 -14.31 8.09
N GLN A 22 15.43 -12.98 7.94
CA GLN A 22 16.49 -12.05 8.31
C GLN A 22 15.91 -10.89 9.14
N GLN A 23 16.59 -10.53 10.23
CA GLN A 23 16.11 -9.48 11.12
C GLN A 23 15.93 -8.14 10.38
N GLY A 24 14.73 -7.56 10.50
CA GLY A 24 14.38 -6.30 9.83
C GLY A 24 13.85 -6.48 8.41
N GLU A 25 13.36 -7.66 8.03
CA GLU A 25 12.61 -7.84 6.78
C GLU A 25 11.40 -6.92 6.76
N PHE A 26 11.20 -6.27 5.62
CA PHE A 26 10.06 -5.39 5.38
C PHE A 26 9.52 -5.57 3.97
N SER A 27 8.28 -5.12 3.78
CA SER A 27 7.65 -4.96 2.47
C SER A 27 7.52 -3.48 2.17
N VAL A 28 7.53 -3.13 0.89
CA VAL A 28 7.20 -1.80 0.41
C VAL A 28 6.30 -1.88 -0.81
N VAL A 29 5.36 -0.94 -0.91
CA VAL A 29 4.65 -0.61 -2.14
C VAL A 29 4.93 0.86 -2.43
N ALA A 30 5.42 1.16 -3.63
CA ALA A 30 5.80 2.51 -4.01
C ALA A 30 5.32 2.84 -5.42
N GLY A 31 5.17 4.14 -5.69
CA GLY A 31 4.61 4.58 -6.95
C GLY A 31 4.78 6.07 -7.22
N ALA A 32 4.29 6.47 -8.39
CA ALA A 32 4.28 7.84 -8.89
C ALA A 32 2.86 8.32 -9.15
N ILE A 33 2.58 9.57 -8.80
CA ILE A 33 1.28 10.22 -8.95
C ILE A 33 1.34 11.14 -10.16
N ILE A 34 0.50 10.89 -11.17
CA ILE A 34 0.54 11.61 -12.45
C ILE A 34 -0.84 12.23 -12.71
N HIS A 35 -0.89 13.54 -12.96
CA HIS A 35 -2.13 14.21 -13.37
C HIS A 35 -2.60 13.65 -14.72
N HIS A 36 -3.91 13.51 -14.90
CA HIS A 36 -4.48 12.91 -16.12
C HIS A 36 -3.98 13.57 -17.42
N GLU A 37 -3.84 14.90 -17.44
CA GLU A 37 -3.35 15.65 -18.61
C GLU A 37 -1.88 15.34 -18.96
N LEU A 38 -1.07 14.96 -17.97
CA LEU A 38 0.35 14.63 -18.17
C LEU A 38 0.56 13.15 -18.48
N PHE A 39 -0.43 12.28 -18.24
CA PHE A 39 -0.25 10.84 -18.29
C PHE A 39 0.18 10.35 -19.68
N SER A 40 -0.47 10.82 -20.75
CA SER A 40 -0.10 10.45 -22.12
C SER A 40 1.28 10.99 -22.51
N ILE A 41 1.56 12.26 -22.20
CA ILE A 41 2.83 12.92 -22.54
C ILE A 41 4.00 12.24 -21.82
N PHE A 42 3.82 11.91 -20.54
CA PHE A 42 4.78 11.15 -19.76
C PHE A 42 5.02 9.76 -20.37
N GLY A 43 3.96 9.07 -20.77
CA GLY A 43 4.04 7.78 -21.47
C GLY A 43 4.84 7.83 -22.77
N ASP A 44 4.64 8.87 -23.59
CA ASP A 44 5.40 9.05 -24.85
C ASP A 44 6.90 9.25 -24.59
N HIS A 45 7.26 10.08 -23.60
CA HIS A 45 8.66 10.28 -23.21
C HIS A 45 9.29 9.01 -22.63
N LEU A 46 8.53 8.25 -21.84
CA LEU A 46 8.98 6.96 -21.34
C LEU A 46 9.23 5.98 -22.49
N CYS A 47 8.33 5.90 -23.46
CA CYS A 47 8.53 5.10 -24.68
C CYS A 47 9.83 5.49 -25.42
N GLU A 48 10.14 6.78 -25.57
CA GLU A 48 11.39 7.23 -26.19
C GLU A 48 12.65 6.83 -25.40
N ILE A 49 12.57 6.84 -24.07
CA ILE A 49 13.66 6.31 -23.22
C ILE A 49 13.81 4.81 -23.48
N LEU A 50 12.71 4.04 -23.41
CA LEU A 50 12.74 2.59 -23.55
C LEU A 50 13.24 2.13 -24.92
N LYS A 51 12.93 2.86 -26.01
CA LYS A 51 13.47 2.60 -27.36
C LYS A 51 14.99 2.54 -27.43
N LYS A 52 15.71 3.24 -26.54
CA LYS A 52 17.18 3.20 -26.46
C LYS A 52 17.68 1.83 -25.99
N TYR A 53 16.89 1.13 -25.18
CA TYR A 53 17.22 -0.11 -24.49
C TYR A 53 16.58 -1.34 -25.14
N THR A 54 15.49 -1.16 -25.91
CA THR A 54 14.70 -2.25 -26.50
C THR A 54 15.13 -2.66 -27.92
N LYS A 55 16.30 -2.23 -28.42
CA LYS A 55 16.84 -2.65 -29.74
C LYS A 55 16.94 -4.18 -29.93
N SER A 56 16.82 -4.95 -28.84
CA SER A 56 16.86 -6.41 -28.79
C SER A 56 15.52 -7.09 -28.45
N MET A 57 14.42 -6.35 -28.26
CA MET A 57 13.15 -6.89 -27.74
C MET A 57 12.06 -7.01 -28.80
N LYS A 58 11.26 -8.09 -28.72
CA LYS A 58 10.18 -8.41 -29.68
C LYS A 58 8.87 -7.65 -29.41
N SER A 59 8.66 -7.12 -28.20
CA SER A 59 7.49 -6.31 -27.84
C SER A 59 7.86 -5.32 -26.73
N ILE A 60 7.35 -4.10 -26.81
CA ILE A 60 7.57 -3.02 -25.84
C ILE A 60 6.60 -3.12 -24.65
N ASP A 61 5.56 -3.95 -24.76
CA ASP A 61 4.38 -3.91 -23.89
C ASP A 61 4.64 -4.42 -22.45
N LYS A 62 5.72 -5.19 -22.24
CA LYS A 62 6.11 -5.67 -20.91
C LYS A 62 7.63 -5.73 -20.77
N PHE A 63 8.18 -4.82 -19.99
CA PHE A 63 9.62 -4.64 -19.82
C PHE A 63 9.91 -4.47 -18.33
N HIS A 64 10.69 -5.39 -17.76
CA HIS A 64 11.21 -5.29 -16.40
C HIS A 64 12.66 -4.84 -16.43
N ILE A 65 13.12 -4.13 -15.39
CA ILE A 65 14.52 -3.67 -15.37
C ILE A 65 15.50 -4.84 -15.41
N THR A 66 15.10 -5.97 -14.83
CA THR A 66 15.89 -7.22 -14.78
C THR A 66 16.07 -7.87 -16.14
N ASP A 67 15.31 -7.46 -17.16
CA ASP A 67 15.48 -7.98 -18.52
C ASP A 67 16.75 -7.43 -19.19
N LEU A 68 17.32 -6.35 -18.65
CA LEU A 68 18.62 -5.83 -19.07
C LEU A 68 19.76 -6.70 -18.52
N LYS A 69 20.66 -7.11 -19.40
CA LYS A 69 21.71 -8.10 -19.10
C LYS A 69 22.84 -7.57 -18.24
N THR A 70 23.05 -6.27 -18.22
CA THR A 70 24.19 -5.66 -17.52
C THR A 70 23.71 -4.68 -16.45
N GLU A 71 24.37 -4.70 -15.29
CA GLU A 71 24.11 -3.74 -14.22
C GLU A 71 24.31 -2.29 -14.69
N VAL A 72 25.23 -2.07 -15.64
CA VAL A 72 25.49 -0.75 -16.25
C VAL A 72 24.27 -0.26 -17.02
N GLU A 73 23.62 -1.11 -17.82
CA GLU A 73 22.38 -0.75 -18.54
C GLU A 73 21.22 -0.54 -17.57
N GLN A 74 21.06 -1.40 -16.56
CA GLN A 74 20.04 -1.24 -15.52
C GLN A 74 20.20 0.08 -14.76
N HIS A 75 21.44 0.46 -14.43
CA HIS A 75 21.71 1.73 -13.77
C HIS A 75 21.41 2.94 -14.66
N LYS A 76 21.80 2.89 -15.94
CA LYS A 76 21.48 3.94 -16.91
C LYS A 76 19.98 4.12 -17.11
N LEU A 77 19.23 3.02 -17.24
CA LEU A 77 17.77 3.08 -17.35
C LEU A 77 17.14 3.71 -16.09
N ARG A 78 17.59 3.32 -14.89
CA ARG A 78 17.12 3.94 -13.64
C ARG A 78 17.36 5.44 -13.66
N GLN A 79 18.56 5.87 -14.04
CA GLN A 79 18.89 7.29 -14.10
C GLN A 79 18.02 8.03 -15.12
N ASP A 80 17.82 7.49 -16.32
CA ASP A 80 16.95 8.09 -17.34
C ASP A 80 15.50 8.24 -16.83
N ILE A 81 14.98 7.25 -16.09
CA ILE A 81 13.64 7.31 -15.47
C ILE A 81 13.61 8.33 -14.32
N PHE A 82 14.64 8.40 -13.50
CA PHE A 82 14.75 9.40 -12.42
C PHE A 82 14.75 10.82 -12.98
N ASP A 83 15.56 11.07 -14.00
CA ASP A 83 15.63 12.36 -14.68
C ASP A 83 14.27 12.72 -15.31
N LEU A 84 13.54 11.74 -15.85
CA LEU A 84 12.19 11.95 -16.36
C LEU A 84 11.21 12.35 -15.25
N LEU A 85 11.21 11.65 -14.11
CA LEU A 85 10.35 11.96 -12.96
C LEU A 85 10.61 13.38 -12.44
N VAL A 86 11.89 13.77 -12.32
CA VAL A 86 12.29 15.12 -11.92
C VAL A 86 11.86 16.16 -12.95
N LYS A 87 12.10 15.90 -14.24
CA LYS A 87 11.74 16.81 -15.34
C LYS A 87 10.24 17.15 -15.34
N PHE A 88 9.39 16.16 -15.06
CA PHE A 88 7.94 16.34 -15.00
C PHE A 88 7.43 16.72 -13.60
N ASN A 89 8.31 16.88 -12.62
CA ASN A 89 7.99 17.14 -11.22
C ASN A 89 6.93 16.17 -10.67
N ILE A 90 7.13 14.88 -10.94
CA ILE A 90 6.18 13.82 -10.58
C ILE A 90 6.31 13.48 -9.10
N PRO A 91 5.25 13.68 -8.28
CA PRO A 91 5.27 13.27 -6.89
C PRO A 91 5.37 11.75 -6.74
N LEU A 92 6.21 11.31 -5.81
CA LEU A 92 6.42 9.93 -5.47
C LEU A 92 5.82 9.62 -4.09
N VAL A 93 5.44 8.38 -3.89
CA VAL A 93 4.81 7.94 -2.65
C VAL A 93 5.17 6.49 -2.38
N TYR A 94 5.28 6.13 -1.10
CA TYR A 94 5.47 4.75 -0.70
C TYR A 94 4.80 4.45 0.63
N GLY A 95 4.51 3.17 0.86
CA GLY A 95 4.11 2.62 2.14
C GLY A 95 5.00 1.42 2.45
N ALA A 96 5.57 1.37 3.65
CA ALA A 96 6.47 0.29 4.05
C ALA A 96 6.17 -0.24 5.45
N LEU A 97 6.41 -1.54 5.67
CA LEU A 97 6.09 -2.22 6.92
C LEU A 97 7.08 -3.34 7.23
N TYR A 98 7.54 -3.40 8.48
CA TYR A 98 8.30 -4.54 8.98
C TYR A 98 7.43 -5.78 9.14
N LEU A 99 7.95 -6.94 8.71
CA LEU A 99 7.24 -8.21 8.79
C LEU A 99 7.01 -8.64 10.24
N LYS A 100 8.04 -8.61 11.09
CA LYS A 100 7.97 -9.14 12.46
C LYS A 100 6.95 -8.40 13.35
N PRO A 101 6.98 -7.06 13.48
CA PRO A 101 5.95 -6.33 14.23
C PRO A 101 4.55 -6.52 13.65
N PHE A 102 4.42 -6.58 12.33
CA PHE A 102 3.15 -6.83 11.67
C PHE A 102 2.56 -8.21 12.03
N THR A 103 3.36 -9.26 11.95
CA THR A 103 2.98 -10.62 12.34
C THR A 103 2.64 -10.69 13.84
N SER A 104 3.44 -10.05 14.71
CA SER A 104 3.20 -10.03 16.16
C SER A 104 1.88 -9.34 16.53
N ALA A 105 1.60 -8.18 15.93
CA ALA A 105 0.34 -7.47 16.13
C ALA A 105 -0.86 -8.31 15.65
N TYR A 106 -0.71 -8.98 14.50
CA TYR A 106 -1.72 -9.90 13.99
C TYR A 106 -1.96 -11.10 14.90
N GLU A 107 -0.90 -11.73 15.44
CA GLU A 107 -1.05 -12.84 16.38
C GLU A 107 -1.73 -12.42 17.67
N THR A 108 -1.42 -11.22 18.16
CA THR A 108 -2.07 -10.62 19.33
C THR A 108 -3.57 -10.43 19.07
N GLN A 109 -3.92 -9.86 17.91
CA GLN A 109 -5.31 -9.69 17.49
C GLN A 109 -6.03 -11.04 17.40
N ARG A 110 -5.39 -12.05 16.79
CA ARG A 110 -5.93 -13.40 16.66
C ARG A 110 -6.20 -14.03 18.03
N LYS A 111 -5.24 -13.98 18.95
CA LYS A 111 -5.39 -14.51 20.33
C LYS A 111 -6.56 -13.86 21.05
N PHE A 112 -6.67 -12.53 20.99
CA PHE A 112 -7.77 -11.80 21.62
C PHE A 112 -9.14 -12.22 21.08
N ILE A 113 -9.25 -12.43 19.77
CA ILE A 113 -10.47 -12.93 19.12
C ILE A 113 -10.76 -14.36 19.60
N GLU A 114 -9.79 -15.27 19.52
CA GLU A 114 -9.95 -16.66 19.96
C GLU A 114 -10.39 -16.77 21.44
N GLU A 115 -9.79 -15.98 22.33
CA GLU A 115 -10.17 -15.91 23.74
C GLU A 115 -11.59 -15.39 23.94
N SER A 116 -11.97 -14.35 23.20
CA SER A 116 -13.34 -13.82 23.22
C SER A 116 -14.35 -14.87 22.77
N PHE A 117 -14.04 -15.64 21.72
CA PHE A 117 -14.87 -16.75 21.26
C PHE A 117 -14.98 -17.87 22.31
N LYS A 118 -13.87 -18.26 22.94
CA LYS A 118 -13.88 -19.27 24.02
C LYS A 118 -14.79 -18.84 25.17
N LYS A 119 -14.69 -17.59 25.62
CA LYS A 119 -15.53 -17.02 26.69
C LYS A 119 -17.02 -17.00 26.32
N GLN A 120 -17.35 -16.67 25.07
CA GLN A 120 -18.75 -16.65 24.60
C GLN A 120 -19.32 -18.07 24.49
N ASN A 121 -18.55 -19.03 23.96
CA ASN A 121 -18.97 -20.43 23.90
C ASN A 121 -19.20 -21.02 25.30
N GLN A 122 -18.37 -20.67 26.30
CA GLN A 122 -18.58 -21.07 27.71
C GLN A 122 -19.88 -20.50 28.30
N ARG A 123 -20.39 -19.39 27.76
CA ARG A 123 -21.70 -18.81 28.10
C ARG A 123 -22.85 -19.41 27.29
N GLY A 124 -22.61 -20.45 26.50
CA GLY A 124 -23.60 -21.05 25.61
C GLY A 124 -23.93 -20.21 24.38
N ILE A 125 -23.07 -19.25 24.01
CA ILE A 125 -23.25 -18.37 22.85
C ILE A 125 -22.30 -18.78 21.74
N THR A 126 -22.84 -19.12 20.57
CA THR A 126 -22.04 -19.40 19.36
C THR A 126 -22.05 -18.20 18.43
N ILE A 127 -20.85 -17.79 18.01
CA ILE A 127 -20.60 -16.71 17.04
C ILE A 127 -20.05 -17.34 15.74
N ASP A 128 -20.24 -16.70 14.60
CA ASP A 128 -19.77 -17.18 13.28
C ASP A 128 -18.25 -17.45 13.29
N LYS A 129 -17.88 -18.68 12.89
CA LYS A 129 -16.48 -19.15 12.80
C LYS A 129 -15.68 -18.43 11.73
N ASN A 130 -16.33 -17.82 10.72
CA ASN A 130 -15.63 -17.07 9.69
C ASN A 130 -14.90 -15.84 10.25
N MET A 131 -15.38 -15.26 11.36
CA MET A 131 -14.69 -14.17 12.04
C MET A 131 -13.36 -14.60 12.68
N GLN A 132 -13.11 -15.91 12.83
CA GLN A 132 -11.82 -16.45 13.33
C GLN A 132 -10.78 -16.61 12.22
N LYS A 133 -11.19 -16.56 10.94
CA LYS A 133 -10.34 -16.83 9.78
C LYS A 133 -10.13 -15.56 8.95
N PHE A 134 -9.41 -14.59 9.49
CA PHE A 134 -8.89 -13.48 8.69
C PHE A 134 -7.38 -13.63 8.58
N LYS A 135 -6.84 -13.72 7.36
CA LYS A 135 -5.39 -13.59 7.13
C LYS A 135 -5.13 -12.19 6.61
N LYS A 136 -4.05 -11.57 7.06
CA LYS A 136 -3.61 -10.28 6.52
C LYS A 136 -2.47 -10.47 5.54
N LEU A 137 -2.52 -9.71 4.46
CA LEU A 137 -1.50 -9.67 3.42
C LEU A 137 -0.62 -8.44 3.66
N LEU A 138 0.69 -8.63 3.86
CA LEU A 138 1.58 -7.54 4.25
C LEU A 138 1.60 -6.42 3.19
N GLN A 139 1.74 -6.78 1.91
CA GLN A 139 1.76 -5.79 0.83
C GLN A 139 0.42 -5.03 0.67
N ALA A 140 -0.72 -5.60 1.07
CA ALA A 140 -1.99 -4.87 1.07
C ALA A 140 -2.04 -3.76 2.11
N GLU A 141 -1.36 -3.91 3.25
CA GLU A 141 -1.26 -2.87 4.26
C GLU A 141 -0.23 -1.79 3.88
N CYS A 142 0.87 -2.18 3.22
CA CYS A 142 1.79 -1.24 2.57
C CYS A 142 1.06 -0.42 1.50
N PHE A 143 0.30 -1.09 0.63
CA PHE A 143 -0.54 -0.48 -0.38
C PHE A 143 -1.54 0.51 0.24
N SER A 144 -2.26 0.11 1.29
CA SER A 144 -3.20 1.00 1.99
C SER A 144 -2.52 2.27 2.51
N THR A 145 -1.28 2.14 3.04
CA THR A 145 -0.48 3.27 3.50
C THR A 145 -0.11 4.21 2.36
N MET A 146 0.43 3.66 1.27
CA MET A 146 0.78 4.42 0.07
C MET A 146 -0.45 5.15 -0.51
N TYR A 147 -1.56 4.43 -0.67
CA TYR A 147 -2.81 4.96 -1.19
C TYR A 147 -3.33 6.12 -0.31
N THR A 148 -3.35 5.91 1.01
CA THR A 148 -3.81 6.92 1.98
C THR A 148 -2.97 8.19 1.90
N LYS A 149 -1.63 8.07 1.85
CA LYS A 149 -0.75 9.24 1.67
C LYS A 149 -1.06 9.96 0.36
N SER A 150 -1.24 9.21 -0.72
CA SER A 150 -1.51 9.76 -2.06
C SER A 150 -2.80 10.57 -2.10
N ILE A 151 -3.91 9.98 -1.67
CA ILE A 151 -5.22 10.62 -1.77
C ILE A 151 -5.33 11.81 -0.80
N CYS A 152 -4.78 11.69 0.42
CA CYS A 152 -4.78 12.77 1.38
C CYS A 152 -3.95 13.96 0.92
N GLU A 153 -2.79 13.74 0.31
CA GLU A 153 -1.95 14.82 -0.24
C GLU A 153 -2.66 15.53 -1.39
N LEU A 154 -3.28 14.78 -2.30
CA LEU A 154 -4.05 15.36 -3.41
C LEU A 154 -5.25 16.18 -2.90
N ILE A 155 -6.00 15.66 -1.93
CA ILE A 155 -7.11 16.40 -1.30
C ILE A 155 -6.59 17.66 -0.61
N GLN A 156 -5.45 17.58 0.10
CA GLN A 156 -4.87 18.72 0.79
C GLN A 156 -4.41 19.80 -0.20
N PHE A 157 -3.76 19.40 -1.30
CA PHE A 157 -3.23 20.33 -2.29
C PHE A 157 -4.35 21.02 -3.08
N HIS A 158 -5.40 20.28 -3.45
CA HIS A 158 -6.46 20.82 -4.30
C HIS A 158 -7.66 21.35 -3.53
N ASN A 159 -7.87 20.91 -2.29
CA ASN A 159 -9.07 21.20 -1.50
C ASN A 159 -10.38 20.85 -2.23
N HIS A 160 -10.37 19.77 -3.02
CA HIS A 160 -11.49 19.27 -3.82
C HIS A 160 -11.48 17.73 -3.87
N PRO A 161 -12.62 17.08 -4.15
CA PRO A 161 -12.65 15.63 -4.35
C PRO A 161 -11.83 15.18 -5.56
N VAL A 162 -11.17 14.02 -5.42
CA VAL A 162 -10.23 13.47 -6.39
C VAL A 162 -10.64 12.07 -6.81
N GLU A 163 -10.45 11.74 -8.09
CA GLU A 163 -10.52 10.40 -8.63
C GLU A 163 -9.09 9.88 -8.82
N LEU A 164 -8.72 8.82 -8.10
CA LEU A 164 -7.39 8.21 -8.18
C LEU A 164 -7.47 6.83 -8.84
N SER A 165 -7.00 6.75 -10.08
CA SER A 165 -6.89 5.50 -10.83
C SER A 165 -5.53 4.84 -10.55
N VAL A 166 -5.53 3.78 -9.77
CA VAL A 166 -4.32 3.01 -9.44
C VAL A 166 -4.04 2.00 -10.54
N ILE A 167 -2.80 1.98 -11.02
CA ILE A 167 -2.30 1.03 -12.02
C ILE A 167 -1.15 0.26 -11.38
N THR A 168 -1.32 -1.04 -11.21
CA THR A 168 -0.29 -1.94 -10.64
C THR A 168 0.29 -2.85 -11.72
N ASP A 169 1.48 -3.40 -11.50
CA ASP A 169 1.97 -4.51 -12.33
C ASP A 169 1.11 -5.78 -12.17
N GLU A 170 1.51 -6.89 -12.80
CA GLU A 170 0.77 -8.14 -12.76
C GLU A 170 0.74 -8.77 -11.36
N VAL A 171 -0.32 -8.48 -10.62
CA VAL A 171 -0.67 -9.17 -9.36
C VAL A 171 -1.76 -10.21 -9.59
N ASP A 172 -1.84 -11.21 -8.71
CA ASP A 172 -2.95 -12.17 -8.74
C ASP A 172 -4.30 -11.48 -8.43
N ASN A 173 -5.40 -12.03 -8.94
CA ASN A 173 -6.71 -11.40 -8.80
C ASN A 173 -7.17 -11.26 -7.35
N ARG A 174 -6.72 -12.15 -6.44
CA ARG A 174 -7.08 -12.05 -5.02
C ARG A 174 -6.35 -10.88 -4.37
N THR A 175 -5.07 -10.67 -4.68
CA THR A 175 -4.32 -9.50 -4.24
C THR A 175 -4.94 -8.21 -4.79
N LEU A 176 -5.35 -8.19 -6.05
CA LEU A 176 -6.05 -7.06 -6.65
C LEU A 176 -7.37 -6.71 -5.92
N CYS A 177 -8.19 -7.72 -5.59
CA CYS A 177 -9.39 -7.52 -4.80
C CYS A 177 -9.07 -6.96 -3.40
N LEU A 178 -8.02 -7.47 -2.73
CA LEU A 178 -7.60 -6.94 -1.43
C LEU A 178 -7.16 -5.48 -1.52
N TYR A 179 -6.47 -5.08 -2.60
CA TYR A 179 -6.13 -3.67 -2.82
C TYR A 179 -7.39 -2.82 -3.05
N GLN A 180 -8.37 -3.30 -3.83
CA GLN A 180 -9.65 -2.60 -3.99
C GLN A 180 -10.40 -2.48 -2.67
N ASP A 181 -10.45 -3.54 -1.83
CA ASP A 181 -11.04 -3.48 -0.49
C ASP A 181 -10.37 -2.38 0.36
N LYS A 182 -9.03 -2.22 0.26
CA LYS A 182 -8.31 -1.15 0.96
C LYS A 182 -8.62 0.26 0.44
N ILE A 183 -8.91 0.41 -0.85
CA ILE A 183 -9.39 1.67 -1.42
C ILE A 183 -10.79 1.95 -0.88
N ASP A 184 -11.69 0.97 -0.98
CA ASP A 184 -13.09 1.09 -0.59
C ASP A 184 -13.22 1.41 0.91
N GLU A 185 -12.40 0.80 1.77
CA GLU A 185 -12.30 1.10 3.20
C GLU A 185 -12.01 2.59 3.50
N ARG A 186 -11.39 3.33 2.57
CA ARG A 186 -11.07 4.77 2.75
C ARG A 186 -12.17 5.70 2.26
N HIS A 187 -12.95 5.29 1.27
CA HIS A 187 -14.00 6.11 0.68
C HIS A 187 -15.40 5.80 1.22
N LEU A 188 -15.65 4.52 1.56
CA LEU A 188 -16.88 4.08 2.17
C LEU A 188 -16.82 4.36 3.67
N SER A 189 -17.18 5.58 4.06
CA SER A 189 -17.51 5.83 5.45
C SER A 189 -18.76 5.02 5.82
N LYS A 190 -18.57 3.91 6.51
CA LYS A 190 -19.63 3.17 7.21
C LYS A 190 -20.07 3.88 8.49
N GLU A 191 -19.79 5.19 8.65
CA GLU A 191 -20.10 5.96 9.87
C GLU A 191 -21.58 5.92 10.26
N ASN A 192 -22.48 5.45 9.39
CA ASN A 192 -23.89 5.26 9.72
C ASN A 192 -24.43 3.85 9.43
N GLU A 193 -23.61 2.91 8.95
CA GLU A 193 -24.04 1.53 8.82
C GLU A 193 -23.68 0.76 10.08
N PRO A 194 -24.66 0.38 10.91
CA PRO A 194 -24.35 -0.33 12.13
C PRO A 194 -23.77 -1.70 11.77
N LEU A 195 -22.69 -2.10 12.43
CA LEU A 195 -22.10 -3.42 12.30
C LEU A 195 -23.12 -4.45 12.79
N LYS A 196 -23.68 -5.21 11.85
CA LYS A 196 -24.71 -6.21 12.14
C LYS A 196 -24.05 -7.54 12.53
N GLY A 197 -24.51 -8.11 13.63
CA GLY A 197 -24.07 -9.41 14.11
C GLY A 197 -25.24 -10.33 14.39
N LYS A 198 -24.95 -11.63 14.44
CA LYS A 198 -25.89 -12.66 14.88
C LYS A 198 -25.20 -13.49 15.96
N ARG A 199 -25.92 -13.83 17.02
CA ARG A 199 -25.46 -14.76 18.05
C ARG A 199 -26.53 -15.83 18.30
N TYR A 200 -26.09 -17.09 18.38
CA TYR A 200 -26.96 -18.22 18.64
C TYR A 200 -26.87 -18.62 20.11
N HIS A 201 -28.01 -18.62 20.81
CA HIS A 201 -28.12 -19.03 22.21
C HIS A 201 -28.44 -20.52 22.29
N GLN A 202 -27.52 -21.33 22.81
CA GLN A 202 -27.66 -22.79 22.82
C GLN A 202 -28.79 -23.27 23.74
N ALA A 203 -29.02 -22.58 24.87
CA ALA A 203 -30.04 -22.96 25.85
C ALA A 203 -31.47 -22.77 25.31
N THR A 204 -31.73 -21.66 24.62
CA THR A 204 -33.05 -21.33 24.06
C THR A 204 -33.22 -21.75 22.60
N LYS A 205 -32.12 -22.09 21.92
CA LYS A 205 -32.03 -22.33 20.47
C LYS A 205 -32.44 -21.12 19.62
N GLU A 206 -32.36 -19.93 20.18
CA GLU A 206 -32.75 -18.69 19.50
C GLU A 206 -31.56 -18.00 18.82
N ILE A 207 -31.83 -17.32 17.72
CA ILE A 207 -30.88 -16.44 17.03
C ILE A 207 -31.21 -15.00 17.40
N GLU A 208 -30.31 -14.36 18.13
CA GLU A 208 -30.39 -12.94 18.40
C GLU A 208 -29.60 -12.16 17.33
N ARG A 209 -30.23 -11.13 16.78
CA ARG A 209 -29.58 -10.17 15.89
C ARG A 209 -29.25 -8.93 16.69
N PHE A 210 -28.02 -8.47 16.60
CA PHE A 210 -27.57 -7.25 17.26
C PHE A 210 -26.88 -6.33 16.26
N SER A 211 -26.72 -5.06 16.64
CA SER A 211 -26.08 -4.07 15.81
C SER A 211 -25.21 -3.15 16.67
N ILE A 212 -23.99 -2.86 16.24
CA ILE A 212 -23.07 -1.95 16.91
C ILE A 212 -22.91 -0.72 16.03
N THR A 213 -23.20 0.45 16.58
CA THR A 213 -22.97 1.74 15.91
C THR A 213 -21.78 2.42 16.59
N VAL A 214 -20.82 2.89 15.80
CA VAL A 214 -19.69 3.66 16.29
C VAL A 214 -19.85 5.08 15.78
N ASN A 215 -20.14 6.01 16.68
CA ASN A 215 -20.23 7.42 16.33
C ASN A 215 -18.87 8.07 16.55
N THR A 216 -18.21 8.45 15.47
CA THR A 216 -17.01 9.28 15.48
C THR A 216 -17.43 10.74 15.36
N ASN A 217 -16.92 11.60 16.26
CA ASN A 217 -17.11 13.04 16.13
C ASN A 217 -15.93 13.60 15.33
N ASP A 218 -16.02 13.54 14.01
CA ASP A 218 -15.02 14.09 13.12
C ASP A 218 -15.55 15.33 12.41
N GLN A 219 -14.95 16.48 12.73
CA GLN A 219 -15.33 17.79 12.22
C GLN A 219 -14.36 18.29 11.13
N ASP A 220 -13.37 17.47 10.74
CA ASP A 220 -12.42 17.89 9.72
C ASP A 220 -13.07 17.83 8.33
N PRO A 221 -13.19 18.97 7.61
CA PRO A 221 -13.83 19.02 6.30
C PRO A 221 -13.11 18.15 5.26
N ARG A 222 -11.82 17.81 5.47
CA ARG A 222 -11.07 16.93 4.57
C ARG A 222 -11.62 15.51 4.54
N ASN A 223 -12.28 15.06 5.60
CA ASN A 223 -12.94 13.75 5.60
C ASN A 223 -14.15 13.73 4.67
N GLU A 224 -14.88 14.84 4.54
CA GLU A 224 -15.94 14.94 3.54
C GLU A 224 -15.38 14.87 2.12
N LEU A 225 -14.28 15.58 1.87
CA LEU A 225 -13.59 15.51 0.57
C LEU A 225 -13.10 14.09 0.26
N LEU A 226 -12.59 13.37 1.26
CA LEU A 226 -12.16 11.97 1.10
C LEU A 226 -13.34 11.05 0.77
N ARG A 227 -14.50 11.23 1.42
CA ARG A 227 -15.73 10.48 1.14
C ARG A 227 -16.28 10.74 -0.27
N LEU A 228 -16.18 11.99 -0.73
CA LEU A 228 -16.61 12.37 -2.09
C LEU A 228 -15.58 11.99 -3.16
N SER A 229 -14.34 11.70 -2.75
CA SER A 229 -13.30 11.17 -3.62
C SER A 229 -13.55 9.69 -3.93
N SER A 230 -12.88 9.18 -4.95
CA SER A 230 -13.00 7.78 -5.34
C SER A 230 -11.67 7.21 -5.80
N GLY A 231 -11.52 5.89 -5.71
CA GLY A 231 -10.39 5.17 -6.25
C GLY A 231 -10.80 3.88 -6.94
N LYS A 232 -10.01 3.48 -7.93
CA LYS A 232 -10.13 2.18 -8.60
C LYS A 232 -8.74 1.64 -8.88
N ILE A 233 -8.60 0.32 -8.87
CA ILE A 233 -7.35 -0.33 -9.24
C ILE A 233 -7.50 -1.21 -10.48
N SER A 234 -6.51 -1.18 -11.36
CA SER A 234 -6.38 -2.03 -12.53
C SER A 234 -4.94 -2.50 -12.72
N LYS A 235 -4.74 -3.56 -13.50
CA LYS A 235 -3.41 -4.02 -13.91
C LYS A 235 -2.91 -3.17 -15.08
N SER A 236 -1.59 -2.98 -15.16
CA SER A 236 -0.93 -2.34 -16.29
C SER A 236 -0.95 -3.26 -17.49
N GLU A 237 -1.30 -2.71 -18.66
CA GLU A 237 -1.15 -3.38 -19.95
C GLU A 237 -0.02 -2.75 -20.79
N GLY A 238 0.74 -1.82 -20.22
CA GLY A 238 1.73 -1.05 -20.97
C GLY A 238 2.96 -0.66 -20.18
N VAL A 239 3.78 0.17 -20.82
CA VAL A 239 5.13 0.56 -20.40
C VAL A 239 5.21 1.22 -19.03
N SER A 240 4.10 1.73 -18.47
CA SER A 240 4.11 2.41 -17.16
C SER A 240 4.55 1.51 -16.00
N SER A 241 4.45 0.18 -16.14
CA SER A 241 4.88 -0.75 -15.08
C SER A 241 6.38 -0.66 -14.78
N ILE A 242 7.25 -0.36 -15.78
CA ILE A 242 8.70 -0.22 -15.54
C ILE A 242 9.02 0.92 -14.58
N VAL A 243 8.25 2.01 -14.62
CA VAL A 243 8.48 3.16 -13.74
C VAL A 243 8.18 2.77 -12.31
N ALA A 244 7.07 2.05 -12.10
CA ALA A 244 6.69 1.54 -10.80
C ALA A 244 7.71 0.53 -10.24
N ASP A 245 8.16 -0.43 -11.06
CA ASP A 245 9.21 -1.42 -10.73
C ASP A 245 10.52 -0.73 -10.32
N VAL A 246 10.95 0.27 -11.10
CA VAL A 246 12.16 1.07 -10.81
C VAL A 246 12.04 1.84 -9.50
N ILE A 247 10.88 2.46 -9.23
CA ILE A 247 10.64 3.18 -7.98
C ILE A 247 10.62 2.20 -6.80
N ALA A 248 9.84 1.13 -6.87
CA ALA A 248 9.68 0.17 -5.77
C ALA A 248 11.01 -0.49 -5.39
N ASN A 249 11.79 -0.93 -6.37
CA ASN A 249 13.11 -1.51 -6.12
C ASN A 249 14.12 -0.50 -5.58
N SER A 250 14.09 0.75 -6.07
CA SER A 250 14.96 1.79 -5.53
C SER A 250 14.61 2.11 -4.08
N VAL A 251 13.33 2.29 -3.76
CA VAL A 251 12.88 2.52 -2.38
C VAL A 251 13.28 1.35 -1.48
N ASN A 252 13.06 0.11 -1.90
CA ASN A 252 13.48 -1.07 -1.15
C ASN A 252 15.00 -1.08 -0.86
N HIS A 253 15.83 -0.69 -1.84
CA HIS A 253 17.27 -0.61 -1.66
C HIS A 253 17.67 0.42 -0.59
N TYR A 254 17.15 1.66 -0.68
CA TYR A 254 17.49 2.73 0.26
C TYR A 254 16.91 2.48 1.65
N LEU A 255 15.70 1.93 1.76
CA LEU A 255 15.13 1.51 3.04
C LEU A 255 15.97 0.40 3.68
N SER A 256 16.50 -0.54 2.90
CA SER A 256 17.38 -1.60 3.44
C SER A 256 18.66 -1.03 4.08
N ILE A 257 19.23 0.02 3.48
CA ILE A 257 20.37 0.74 4.06
C ILE A 257 19.95 1.44 5.36
N PHE A 258 18.84 2.19 5.32
CA PHE A 258 18.31 2.90 6.46
C PHE A 258 18.01 1.97 7.65
N VAL A 259 17.39 0.81 7.41
CA VAL A 259 17.06 -0.19 8.44
C VAL A 259 18.32 -0.63 9.21
N ARG A 260 19.40 -0.91 8.49
CA ARG A 260 20.69 -1.31 9.07
C ARG A 260 21.32 -0.18 9.89
N GLU A 261 21.34 1.03 9.36
CA GLU A 261 22.02 2.18 9.99
C GLU A 261 21.24 2.73 11.19
N SER A 262 19.91 2.78 11.08
CA SER A 262 19.02 3.31 12.11
C SER A 262 18.70 2.31 13.22
N LYS A 263 19.10 1.04 13.07
CA LYS A 263 18.69 -0.09 13.92
C LYS A 263 17.16 -0.22 13.99
N PHE A 264 16.55 -0.40 12.82
CA PHE A 264 15.10 -0.60 12.63
C PHE A 264 14.23 0.64 12.91
N GLY A 265 14.65 1.81 12.44
CA GLY A 265 13.90 3.06 12.56
C GLY A 265 12.57 3.08 11.77
N PRO A 266 11.76 4.14 11.91
CA PRO A 266 10.45 4.23 11.27
C PRO A 266 10.56 4.33 9.74
N LEU A 267 10.04 3.32 9.04
CA LEU A 267 10.19 3.15 7.59
C LEU A 267 9.47 4.22 6.76
N ASN A 268 8.38 4.80 7.25
CA ASN A 268 7.59 5.79 6.51
C ASN A 268 7.97 7.25 6.84
N SER A 269 9.10 7.46 7.51
CA SER A 269 9.56 8.79 7.90
C SER A 269 10.36 9.50 6.81
N ARG A 270 10.41 10.83 6.84
CA ARG A 270 11.30 11.62 5.96
C ARG A 270 12.76 11.18 6.04
N LYS A 271 13.23 10.81 7.24
CA LYS A 271 14.60 10.33 7.46
C LYS A 271 14.87 9.01 6.71
N ALA A 272 13.87 8.14 6.58
CA ALA A 272 14.05 6.84 5.93
C ALA A 272 14.36 6.94 4.42
N ILE A 273 13.97 8.04 3.78
CA ILE A 273 14.15 8.26 2.35
C ILE A 273 15.12 9.41 2.04
N GLU A 274 15.75 10.02 3.05
CA GLU A 274 16.56 11.24 2.89
C GLU A 274 17.74 11.08 1.93
N ASN A 275 18.32 9.88 1.90
CA ASN A 275 19.46 9.54 1.04
C ASN A 275 19.05 9.05 -0.37
N HIS A 276 17.75 8.95 -0.66
CA HIS A 276 17.28 8.52 -1.97
C HIS A 276 17.52 9.63 -3.02
N PRO A 277 17.95 9.33 -4.26
CA PRO A 277 18.21 10.33 -5.30
C PRO A 277 17.00 11.21 -5.64
N LEU A 278 15.80 10.67 -5.44
CA LEU A 278 14.51 11.33 -5.61
C LEU A 278 13.85 11.75 -4.27
N SER A 279 14.61 11.91 -3.19
CA SER A 279 14.08 12.21 -1.85
C SER A 279 13.13 13.42 -1.83
N GLU A 280 13.47 14.48 -2.56
CA GLU A 280 12.65 15.70 -2.68
C GLU A 280 11.36 15.50 -3.52
N CYS A 281 11.25 14.42 -4.27
CA CYS A 281 10.01 14.08 -5.00
C CYS A 281 9.03 13.29 -4.13
N PHE A 282 9.45 12.73 -2.98
CA PHE A 282 8.56 11.92 -2.15
C PHE A 282 7.63 12.77 -1.29
N ILE A 283 6.35 12.38 -1.31
CA ILE A 283 5.35 12.79 -0.33
C ILE A 283 5.69 12.08 0.99
N ALA A 284 6.59 12.69 1.75
CA ALA A 284 6.98 12.23 3.07
C ALA A 284 6.13 12.92 4.13
N GLN A 285 5.29 12.16 4.82
CA GLN A 285 4.69 12.60 6.08
C GLN A 285 5.65 12.35 7.25
N SER A 286 5.47 13.06 8.35
CA SER A 286 6.09 12.70 9.63
C SER A 286 5.73 11.26 10.04
N THR A 287 6.39 10.73 11.08
CA THR A 287 6.14 9.37 11.62
C THR A 287 4.67 9.00 11.58
N THR A 288 4.35 8.00 10.77
CA THR A 288 2.96 7.64 10.47
C THR A 288 2.35 6.87 11.65
N ALA A 289 1.02 6.85 11.76
CA ALA A 289 0.35 5.97 12.72
C ALA A 289 0.78 4.51 12.53
N ILE A 290 1.06 4.11 11.29
CA ILE A 290 1.46 2.75 10.96
C ILE A 290 2.86 2.40 11.50
N ASP A 291 3.82 3.34 11.49
CA ASP A 291 5.14 3.14 12.11
C ASP A 291 5.04 3.03 13.64
N LYS A 292 4.03 3.65 14.26
CA LYS A 292 3.79 3.53 15.71
C LYS A 292 3.16 2.19 16.07
N ILE A 293 2.21 1.72 15.25
CA ILE A 293 1.51 0.44 15.46
C ILE A 293 2.47 -0.74 15.22
N TYR A 294 3.34 -0.64 14.23
CA TYR A 294 4.26 -1.71 13.83
C TYR A 294 5.73 -1.30 14.04
N ALA A 295 6.00 -0.63 15.16
CA ALA A 295 7.35 -0.27 15.55
C ALA A 295 8.19 -1.53 15.76
N TYR A 296 9.43 -1.51 15.26
CA TYR A 296 10.36 -2.59 15.51
C TYR A 296 11.02 -2.37 16.87
N GLU A 297 10.66 -3.17 17.85
CA GLU A 297 11.31 -3.15 19.16
C GLU A 297 12.72 -3.75 19.01
N ALA A 298 13.75 -2.90 19.18
CA ALA A 298 15.12 -3.38 19.29
C ALA A 298 15.25 -4.19 20.58
N VAL A 299 15.57 -5.48 20.45
CA VAL A 299 15.92 -6.38 21.56
C VAL A 299 17.36 -6.12 21.99
#